data_AF-A0A8S0UTB1-F1
#
_entry.id   AF-A0A8S0UTB1-F1
#
_cell.length_a   1.000
_cell.length_b   1.000
_cell.length_c   1.000
_cell.angle_alpha   90.00
_cell.angle_beta   90.00
_cell.angle_gamma   90.00
#
_symmetry.space_group_name_H-M   'P 1'
#
loop_
_entity.id
_entity.type
_entity.pdbx_description
1 polymer ?
#
loop_
_entity_poly.entity_id
_entity_poly.type
_entity_poly.pdbx_seq_one_letter_code
_entity_poly.pdbx_strand_id
1 'polypeptide(L)'
;MVAQRFNFKVARRDAKLRLLGSNESRKGRLSVMAEVFKVAPDVTMVEFSKFAGDTLEYIKFCGEDIRPALKDIVWTWQGDNIFICNVTTSGGEGCTKEL
;
A
#
# COMPACT_ATOMS: atom_id res chain seq x y z
N MET A 1 -2.17 -11.07 12.39
CA MET A 1 -1.00 -10.22 12.68
C MET A 1 -0.16 -10.11 11.40
N VAL A 2 -0.50 -9.20 10.50
CA VAL A 2 0.05 -9.13 9.13
C VAL A 2 1.27 -8.21 9.06
N ALA A 3 1.17 -7.01 9.66
CA ALA A 3 2.26 -6.02 9.66
C ALA A 3 3.57 -6.51 10.33
N GLN A 4 3.46 -7.35 11.38
CA GLN A 4 4.64 -7.90 12.05
C GLN A 4 5.37 -8.94 11.18
N ARG A 5 4.68 -9.63 10.26
CA ARG A 5 5.33 -10.57 9.33
C ARG A 5 6.16 -9.86 8.27
N PHE A 6 5.83 -8.59 7.97
CA PHE A 6 6.53 -7.79 6.97
C PHE A 6 7.62 -6.90 7.57
N ASN A 7 8.00 -7.07 8.85
CA ASN A 7 8.95 -6.21 9.55
C ASN A 7 8.57 -4.72 9.51
N PHE A 8 7.27 -4.38 9.51
CA PHE A 8 6.84 -2.99 9.58
C PHE A 8 6.68 -2.55 11.03
N LYS A 9 7.18 -1.35 11.36
CA LYS A 9 6.79 -0.65 12.59
C LYS A 9 5.39 -0.10 12.40
N VAL A 10 4.50 -0.35 13.36
CA VAL A 10 3.11 0.09 13.32
C VAL A 10 2.90 1.22 14.33
N ALA A 11 2.37 2.34 13.86
CA ALA A 11 1.88 3.42 14.73
C ALA A 11 0.38 3.61 14.48
N ARG A 12 -0.42 3.64 15.55
CA ARG A 12 -1.87 3.88 15.47
C ARG A 12 -2.19 5.25 16.04
N ARG A 13 -2.99 6.03 15.33
CA ARG A 13 -3.72 7.19 15.87
C ARG A 13 -5.12 7.16 15.27
N ASP A 14 -6.13 7.18 16.11
CA ASP A 14 -7.54 7.11 15.71
C ASP A 14 -7.84 5.87 14.81
N ALA A 15 -8.60 6.07 13.73
CA ALA A 15 -8.91 5.09 12.70
C ALA A 15 -7.80 4.95 11.63
N LYS A 16 -6.62 5.56 11.85
CA LYS A 16 -5.47 5.52 10.93
C LYS A 16 -4.34 4.67 11.52
N LEU A 17 -3.79 3.82 10.67
CA LEU A 17 -2.63 2.98 10.94
C LEU A 17 -1.49 3.40 10.00
N ARG A 18 -0.32 3.70 10.56
CA ARG A 18 0.89 3.93 9.79
C ARG A 18 1.80 2.72 9.88
N LEU A 19 2.15 2.19 8.72
CA LEU A 19 3.11 1.10 8.51
C LEU A 19 4.41 1.75 8.03
N LEU A 20 5.52 1.54 8.73
CA LEU A 20 6.86 1.97 8.33
C LEU A 20 7.75 0.76 8.02
N GLY A 21 8.24 0.69 6.79
CA GLY A 21 9.14 -0.35 6.32
C GLY A 21 10.50 -0.26 7.02
N SER A 22 11.15 -1.42 7.16
CA SER A 22 12.46 -1.49 7.82
C SER A 22 13.62 -1.15 6.88
N ASN A 23 13.47 -1.42 5.58
CA ASN A 23 14.50 -1.18 4.58
C ASN A 23 14.48 0.26 4.09
N GLU A 24 15.67 0.81 3.85
CA GLU A 24 15.85 2.13 3.26
C GLU A 24 16.13 1.99 1.76
N SER A 25 15.36 2.71 0.95
CA SER A 25 15.53 2.81 -0.50
C SER A 25 16.09 4.19 -0.86
N ARG A 26 16.32 4.45 -2.15
CA ARG A 26 16.80 5.76 -2.64
C ARG A 26 15.90 6.94 -2.23
N LYS A 27 14.61 6.68 -1.99
CA LYS A 27 13.63 7.68 -1.52
C LYS A 27 13.32 7.56 -0.02
N GLY A 28 14.24 6.98 0.75
CA GLY A 28 14.04 6.68 2.17
C GLY A 28 13.22 5.41 2.37
N ARG A 29 12.71 5.22 3.59
CA ARG A 29 11.90 4.06 3.96
C ARG A 29 10.47 4.21 3.45
N LEU A 30 9.89 3.13 2.91
CA LEU A 30 8.48 3.10 2.56
C LEU A 30 7.63 3.31 3.82
N SER A 31 6.72 4.29 3.75
CA SER A 31 5.69 4.49 4.78
C SER A 31 4.32 4.46 4.11
N VAL A 32 3.42 3.63 4.64
CA VAL A 32 2.05 3.44 4.14
C VAL A 32 1.08 3.81 5.24
N MET A 33 0.00 4.48 4.88
CA MET A 33 -1.12 4.75 5.77
C MET A 33 -2.29 3.86 5.37
N ALA A 34 -2.88 3.16 6.34
CA ALA A 34 -4.11 2.42 6.21
C ALA A 34 -5.20 3.12 7.02
N GLU A 35 -6.31 3.47 6.38
CA GLU A 35 -7.43 4.15 7.02
C GLU A 35 -8.70 3.31 6.86
N VAL A 36 -9.47 3.22 7.94
CA VAL A 36 -10.67 2.39 8.00
C VAL A 36 -11.91 3.27 7.90
N PHE A 37 -12.77 2.96 6.93
CA PHE A 37 -14.03 3.65 6.69
C PHE A 37 -15.21 2.68 6.86
N LYS A 38 -16.16 3.03 7.72
CA LYS A 38 -17.43 2.30 7.82
C LYS A 38 -18.38 2.84 6.77
N VAL A 39 -18.64 2.04 5.73
CA VAL A 39 -19.49 2.45 4.59
C VAL A 39 -20.92 1.89 4.70
N ALA A 40 -21.11 0.83 5.47
CA ALA A 40 -22.42 0.29 5.85
C ALA A 40 -22.33 -0.41 7.23
N PRO A 41 -23.44 -0.86 7.84
CA PRO A 41 -23.41 -1.57 9.13
C PRO A 41 -22.41 -2.74 9.17
N ASP A 42 -22.40 -3.55 8.10
CA ASP A 42 -21.58 -4.76 7.96
C ASP A 42 -20.50 -4.66 6.89
N VAL A 43 -20.34 -3.48 6.27
CA VAL A 43 -19.34 -3.24 5.23
C VAL A 43 -18.35 -2.19 5.68
N THR A 44 -17.09 -2.59 5.72
CA THR A 44 -15.96 -1.72 6.07
C THR A 44 -14.99 -1.71 4.91
N MET A 45 -14.57 -0.51 4.50
CA MET A 45 -13.56 -0.29 3.49
C MET A 45 -12.24 0.08 4.17
N VAL A 46 -11.14 -0.46 3.68
CA VAL A 46 -9.79 -0.09 4.13
C VAL A 46 -9.04 0.48 2.94
N GLU A 47 -8.66 1.75 3.06
CA GLU A 47 -7.84 2.41 2.05
C GLU A 47 -6.36 2.33 2.45
N PHE A 48 -5.51 1.92 1.52
CA PHE A 48 -4.06 2.01 1.66
C PHE A 48 -3.55 3.16 0.79
N SER A 49 -2.73 4.03 1.37
CA SER A 49 -2.13 5.18 0.68
C SER A 49 -0.64 5.27 0.97
N LYS A 50 0.15 5.67 -0.05
CA LYS A 50 1.58 5.93 0.13
C LYS A 50 1.77 7.23 0.91
N PHE A 51 2.37 7.13 2.09
CA PHE A 51 2.72 8.29 2.91
C PHE A 51 4.11 8.83 2.56
N ALA A 52 5.10 7.96 2.37
CA ALA A 52 6.47 8.32 1.97
C ALA A 52 7.18 7.13 1.30
N GLY A 53 8.33 7.36 0.65
CA GLY A 53 9.16 6.33 0.01
C GLY A 53 8.90 6.12 -1.48
N ASP A 54 9.45 5.03 -2.02
CA ASP A 54 9.40 4.76 -3.46
C ASP A 54 8.05 4.20 -3.92
N THR A 55 7.60 4.66 -5.10
CA THR A 55 6.30 4.26 -5.65
C THR A 55 6.32 2.82 -6.15
N LEU A 56 7.41 2.33 -6.73
CA LEU A 56 7.48 0.94 -7.17
C LEU A 56 7.51 -0.01 -5.97
N GLU A 57 8.20 0.39 -4.90
CA GLU A 57 8.18 -0.35 -3.62
C GLU A 57 6.76 -0.41 -3.03
N TYR A 58 6.02 0.71 -3.06
CA TYR A 58 4.61 0.75 -2.66
C TYR A 58 3.72 -0.17 -3.49
N ILE A 59 3.85 -0.15 -4.83
CA ILE A 59 3.05 -1.00 -5.72
C ILE A 59 3.32 -2.48 -5.43
N LYS A 60 4.60 -2.86 -5.28
CA LYS A 60 4.98 -4.23 -4.91
C LYS A 60 4.41 -4.62 -3.55
N PHE A 61 4.53 -3.76 -2.55
CA PHE A 61 3.94 -4.00 -1.23
C PHE A 61 2.42 -4.24 -1.31
N CYS A 62 1.68 -3.46 -2.10
CA CYS A 62 0.25 -3.70 -2.30
C CYS A 62 -0.06 -5.02 -3.03
N GLY A 63 0.71 -5.32 -4.08
CA GLY A 63 0.52 -6.48 -4.96
C GLY A 63 0.94 -7.81 -4.35
N GLU A 64 2.14 -7.86 -3.79
CA GLU A 64 2.84 -9.08 -3.39
C GLU A 64 2.70 -9.37 -1.90
N ASP A 65 2.53 -8.34 -1.06
CA ASP A 65 2.43 -8.51 0.40
C ASP A 65 0.99 -8.40 0.90
N ILE A 66 0.33 -7.26 0.67
CA ILE A 66 -0.98 -6.96 1.27
C ILE A 66 -2.12 -7.77 0.66
N ARG A 67 -2.25 -7.78 -0.68
CA ARG A 67 -3.33 -8.50 -1.36
C ARG A 67 -3.34 -9.99 -0.99
N PRO A 68 -2.22 -10.73 -1.03
CA PRO A 68 -2.20 -12.14 -0.64
C PRO A 68 -2.46 -12.35 0.85
N ALA A 69 -1.96 -11.45 1.71
CA ALA A 69 -2.13 -11.58 3.17
C ALA A 69 -3.57 -11.31 3.64
N LEU A 70 -4.40 -10.65 2.84
CA LEU A 70 -5.79 -10.30 3.17
C LEU A 70 -6.83 -11.05 2.32
N LYS A 71 -6.41 -12.03 1.51
CA LYS A 71 -7.27 -12.77 0.59
C LYS A 71 -8.49 -13.44 1.26
N ASP A 72 -8.35 -13.87 2.51
CA ASP A 72 -9.41 -14.60 3.23
C ASP A 72 -10.40 -13.65 3.94
N ILE A 73 -10.14 -12.33 3.90
CA ILE A 73 -10.91 -11.30 4.62
C ILE A 73 -11.56 -10.32 3.63
N VAL A 74 -10.86 -9.99 2.56
CA VAL A 74 -11.31 -9.01 1.57
C VAL A 74 -12.28 -9.66 0.59
N TRP A 75 -13.49 -9.12 0.51
CA TRP A 75 -14.50 -9.56 -0.45
C TRP A 75 -14.10 -9.21 -1.90
N THR A 76 -13.60 -7.99 -2.12
CA THR A 76 -13.24 -7.49 -3.45
C THR A 76 -12.19 -6.38 -3.36
N TRP A 77 -11.31 -6.28 -4.35
CA TRP A 77 -10.34 -5.21 -4.49
C TRP A 77 -10.78 -4.23 -5.57
N GLN A 78 -10.67 -2.92 -5.31
CA GLN A 78 -10.89 -1.94 -6.37
C GLN A 78 -9.70 -1.90 -7.33
N GLY A 79 -9.98 -1.81 -8.63
CA GLY A 79 -8.95 -1.63 -9.67
C GLY A 79 -8.28 -2.90 -10.18
N ASP A 80 -8.90 -4.08 -10.02
CA ASP A 80 -8.36 -5.38 -10.49
C ASP A 80 -8.13 -5.49 -12.02
N ASN A 81 -8.49 -4.46 -12.79
CA ASN A 81 -8.21 -4.36 -14.23
C ASN A 81 -7.03 -3.46 -14.60
N ILE A 82 -6.34 -2.80 -13.66
CA ILE A 82 -5.27 -1.85 -13.98
C ILE A 82 -4.07 -2.01 -13.03
N PHE A 83 -3.48 -3.19 -12.91
CA PHE A 83 -2.10 -3.34 -12.42
C PHE A 83 -1.34 -4.56 -12.96
N ILE A 84 -1.77 -5.18 -14.08
CA ILE A 84 -0.86 -6.04 -14.85
C ILE A 84 -0.04 -5.14 -15.77
N CYS A 85 0.85 -4.35 -15.20
CA CYS A 85 2.10 -4.07 -15.88
C CYS A 85 3.06 -5.15 -15.41
N ASN A 86 3.26 -6.19 -16.22
CA ASN A 86 4.44 -7.03 -16.09
C ASN A 86 5.64 -6.08 -16.15
N VAL A 87 6.28 -5.80 -15.02
CA VAL A 87 7.44 -4.91 -14.95
C VAL A 87 8.63 -5.63 -15.58
N THR A 88 8.70 -5.59 -16.91
CA THR A 88 9.96 -5.64 -17.64
C THR A 88 10.59 -4.27 -17.60
N THR A 89 11.80 -4.22 -17.08
CA THR A 89 12.70 -3.07 -17.00
C THR A 89 12.83 -2.30 -18.33
N SER A 90 12.39 -1.05 -18.34
CA SER A 90 12.93 0.10 -19.08
C SER A 90 12.14 1.33 -18.56
N GLY A 91 12.71 2.39 -18.03
CA GLY A 91 13.69 3.30 -18.64
C GLY A 91 12.98 4.63 -18.91
N GLY A 92 13.33 5.68 -18.15
CA GLY A 92 13.20 7.10 -18.54
C GLY A 92 11.85 7.83 -18.36
N GLU A 93 11.93 8.94 -17.59
CA GLU A 93 11.23 10.25 -17.73
C GLU A 93 9.69 10.31 -17.68
N GLY A 94 8.99 11.27 -17.06
CA GLY A 94 9.27 12.49 -16.29
C GLY A 94 7.88 13.10 -16.03
N CYS A 95 7.56 13.56 -14.82
CA CYS A 95 6.25 14.15 -14.52
C CYS A 95 6.41 15.64 -14.25
N THR A 96 6.24 16.44 -15.31
CA THR A 96 5.88 17.85 -15.18
C THR A 96 4.48 17.92 -14.58
N LYS A 97 4.36 18.74 -13.54
CA LYS A 97 3.13 19.03 -12.83
C LYS A 97 2.55 20.27 -13.49
N GLU A 98 1.33 20.22 -13.98
CA GLU A 98 0.56 21.44 -14.20
C GLU A 98 -0.89 21.24 -13.75
N LEU A 99 -1.19 21.95 -12.65
CA LEU A 99 -2.45 22.47 -12.09
C LEU A 99 -3.64 21.52 -11.91
#